data_AF-A0A7G1KEQ9-F1
#
_entry.id   AF-A0A7G1KEQ9-F1
#
_cell.length_a   1.000
_cell.length_b   1.000
_cell.length_c   1.000
_cell.angle_alpha   90.00
_cell.angle_beta   90.00
_cell.angle_gamma   90.00
#
_symmetry.space_group_name_H-M   'P 1'
#
loop_
_entity.id
_entity.type
_entity.pdbx_description
1 polymer ?
#
loop_
_entity_poly.entity_id
_entity_poly.type
_entity_poly.pdbx_seq_one_letter_code
_entity_poly.pdbx_strand_id
1 'polypeptide(L)'
;MRWTLTPDQFALAWERTDGDRIPYPLAVRLSARDSAERAAQLPALREWCDNTLDPDLAAALRVLSHPAIQVEVLGEHGPPGQVQPVRVLGAVAGQVTVVAAQRAGATPDRGGDVRLFVGTPKVLAARVVSVLPENSPGTGPRHTAPLDRVREDSRDLVTVPVAGPTISARMRRLLRQPRDGIGQIVVSARRADETMRPLGVLCWIDVAGDGRYTVRTRAEVDIVPVNAEAFAAQLRPLIAAAERLVAEPVDW
;
A
#
# COMPACT_ATOMS: atom_id res chain seq x y z
N MET A 1 11.15 13.07 -10.07
CA MET A 1 10.84 12.58 -11.43
C MET A 1 9.58 11.72 -11.38
N ARG A 2 8.85 11.63 -12.50
CA ARG A 2 7.61 10.85 -12.62
C ARG A 2 7.56 10.15 -13.98
N TRP A 3 7.25 8.87 -13.97
CA TRP A 3 6.96 8.11 -15.19
C TRP A 3 5.57 7.47 -15.10
N THR A 4 4.95 7.23 -16.25
CA THR A 4 3.75 6.40 -16.38
C THR A 4 4.05 5.34 -17.42
N LEU A 5 3.97 4.08 -17.03
CA LEU A 5 4.26 2.93 -17.89
C LEU A 5 2.99 2.11 -18.08
N THR A 6 2.73 1.66 -19.31
CA THR A 6 1.75 0.60 -19.52
C THR A 6 2.26 -0.71 -18.89
N PRO A 7 1.38 -1.72 -18.67
CA PRO A 7 1.83 -3.03 -18.17
C PRO A 7 2.94 -3.66 -19.01
N ASP A 8 2.87 -3.58 -20.34
CA ASP A 8 3.89 -4.16 -21.23
C ASP A 8 5.22 -3.39 -21.18
N GLN A 9 5.16 -2.06 -21.07
CA GLN A 9 6.34 -1.21 -20.89
C GLN A 9 7.02 -1.47 -19.55
N PHE A 10 6.25 -1.55 -18.46
CA PHE A 10 6.79 -1.90 -17.14
C PHE A 10 7.43 -3.27 -17.17
N ALA A 11 6.76 -4.28 -17.73
CA ALA A 11 7.29 -5.65 -17.80
C ALA A 11 8.63 -5.71 -18.57
N LEU A 12 8.71 -5.05 -19.73
CA LEU A 12 9.95 -5.04 -20.53
C LEU A 12 11.08 -4.26 -19.82
N ALA A 13 10.78 -3.14 -19.18
CA ALA A 13 11.78 -2.37 -18.43
C ALA A 13 12.25 -3.12 -17.17
N TRP A 14 11.34 -3.84 -16.49
CA TRP A 14 11.62 -4.67 -15.32
C TRP A 14 12.57 -5.82 -15.66
N GLU A 15 12.29 -6.54 -16.75
CA GLU A 15 13.14 -7.63 -17.25
C GLU A 15 14.59 -7.17 -17.52
N ARG A 16 14.75 -5.94 -18.02
CA ARG A 16 16.08 -5.34 -18.31
C ARG A 16 16.83 -4.83 -17.07
N THR A 17 16.20 -4.77 -15.89
CA THR A 17 16.75 -4.12 -14.68
C THR A 17 16.94 -5.09 -13.50
N ASP A 18 17.20 -6.37 -13.80
CA ASP A 18 17.39 -7.48 -12.85
C ASP A 18 16.11 -7.88 -12.09
N GLY A 19 14.95 -7.50 -12.61
CA GLY A 19 13.67 -7.89 -12.05
C GLY A 19 13.23 -9.29 -12.50
N ASP A 20 13.39 -10.30 -11.65
CA ASP A 20 12.95 -11.69 -11.94
C ASP A 20 11.42 -11.83 -11.86
N ARG A 21 10.84 -11.43 -10.72
CA ARG A 21 9.39 -11.51 -10.48
C ARG A 21 8.79 -10.11 -10.36
N ILE A 22 7.59 -9.92 -10.92
CA ILE A 22 6.81 -8.69 -10.71
C ILE A 22 6.60 -8.50 -9.19
N PRO A 23 6.98 -7.34 -8.62
CA PRO A 23 6.96 -7.17 -7.19
C PRO A 23 5.53 -7.02 -6.70
N TYR A 24 5.17 -7.76 -5.65
CA TYR A 24 3.90 -7.60 -4.97
C TYR A 24 3.82 -6.19 -4.35
N PRO A 25 2.65 -5.51 -4.36
CA PRO A 25 1.33 -5.97 -4.78
C PRO A 25 0.97 -5.68 -6.25
N LEU A 26 1.93 -5.33 -7.12
CA LEU A 26 1.63 -5.01 -8.51
C LEU A 26 1.14 -6.25 -9.27
N ALA A 27 0.04 -6.09 -10.01
CA ALA A 27 -0.58 -7.13 -10.84
C ALA A 27 -0.34 -6.83 -12.33
N VAL A 28 0.94 -6.73 -12.72
CA VAL A 28 1.34 -6.48 -14.11
C VAL A 28 1.13 -7.75 -14.93
N ARG A 29 0.30 -7.66 -15.96
CA ARG A 29 0.03 -8.73 -16.93
C ARG A 29 0.25 -8.18 -18.34
N LEU A 30 0.93 -8.95 -19.17
CA LEU A 30 1.11 -8.59 -20.58
C LEU A 30 -0.26 -8.48 -21.27
N SER A 31 -0.38 -7.50 -22.17
CA SER A 31 -1.61 -7.29 -22.92
C SER A 31 -1.80 -8.32 -24.04
N ALA A 32 -0.69 -8.78 -24.64
CA ALA A 32 -0.70 -9.79 -25.67
C ALA A 32 -1.37 -11.09 -25.18
N ARG A 33 -2.30 -11.60 -25.99
CA ARG A 33 -3.06 -12.83 -25.71
C ARG A 33 -2.30 -14.08 -26.16
N ASP A 34 -1.45 -13.93 -27.17
CA ASP A 34 -0.64 -14.99 -27.74
C ASP A 34 0.75 -14.51 -28.17
N SER A 35 1.57 -15.44 -28.65
CA SER A 35 2.95 -15.17 -29.09
C SER A 35 3.02 -14.31 -30.35
N ALA A 36 2.02 -14.35 -31.23
CA ALA A 36 2.00 -13.57 -32.46
C ALA A 36 1.73 -12.09 -32.15
N GLU A 37 0.75 -11.81 -31.29
CA GLU A 37 0.50 -10.46 -30.77
C GLU A 37 1.72 -9.92 -30.02
N ARG A 38 2.36 -10.76 -29.20
CA ARG A 38 3.57 -10.36 -28.47
C ARG A 38 4.70 -10.02 -29.43
N ALA A 39 4.92 -10.83 -30.47
CA ALA A 39 5.92 -10.57 -31.49
C ALA A 39 5.64 -9.28 -32.27
N ALA A 40 4.36 -8.98 -32.56
CA ALA A 40 3.96 -7.75 -33.24
C ALA A 40 4.17 -6.48 -32.37
N GLN A 41 3.98 -6.58 -31.05
CA GLN A 41 4.17 -5.45 -30.12
C GLN A 41 5.66 -5.16 -29.82
N LEU A 42 6.52 -6.18 -29.90
CA LEU A 42 7.89 -6.11 -29.40
C LEU A 42 8.78 -5.03 -30.06
N PRO A 43 8.72 -4.77 -31.39
CA PRO A 43 9.50 -3.70 -32.02
C PRO A 43 9.21 -2.33 -31.40
N ALA A 44 7.93 -1.97 -31.27
CA ALA A 44 7.52 -0.69 -30.70
C ALA A 44 7.89 -0.57 -29.20
N LEU A 45 7.81 -1.67 -28.45
CA LEU A 45 8.23 -1.68 -27.04
C LEU A 45 9.75 -1.53 -26.89
N ARG A 46 10.54 -2.14 -27.78
CA ARG A 46 12.00 -1.99 -27.79
C ARG A 46 12.40 -0.57 -28.14
N GLU A 47 11.81 0.00 -29.19
CA GLU A 47 12.02 1.40 -29.57
C GLU A 47 11.63 2.34 -28.42
N TRP A 48 10.51 2.10 -27.75
CA TRP A 48 10.13 2.85 -26.56
C TRP A 48 11.18 2.75 -25.46
N CYS A 49 11.67 1.54 -25.15
CA CYS A 49 12.71 1.34 -24.15
C CYS A 49 13.98 2.10 -24.52
N ASP A 50 14.44 2.01 -25.76
CA ASP A 50 15.70 2.63 -26.18
C ASP A 50 15.63 4.16 -26.12
N ASN A 51 14.43 4.74 -26.24
CA ASN A 51 14.18 6.18 -26.13
C ASN A 51 13.84 6.66 -24.71
N THR A 52 13.29 5.81 -23.84
CA THR A 52 12.68 6.23 -22.54
C THR A 52 13.33 5.60 -21.32
N LEU A 53 13.99 4.44 -21.46
CA LEU A 53 14.71 3.77 -20.37
C LEU A 53 16.05 4.46 -20.14
N ASP A 54 15.98 5.69 -19.64
CA ASP A 54 17.13 6.45 -19.22
C ASP A 54 17.75 5.87 -17.91
N PRO A 55 18.97 6.30 -17.53
CA PRO A 55 19.60 5.85 -16.30
C PRO A 55 18.78 6.10 -15.03
N ASP A 56 17.93 7.12 -15.00
CA ASP A 56 17.12 7.50 -13.84
C ASP A 56 15.94 6.53 -13.65
N LEU A 57 15.24 6.17 -14.72
CA LEU A 57 14.20 5.15 -14.71
C LEU A 57 14.80 3.79 -14.36
N ALA A 58 15.93 3.42 -14.95
CA ALA A 58 16.62 2.18 -14.61
C ALA A 58 17.03 2.14 -13.13
N ALA A 59 17.54 3.23 -12.57
CA ALA A 59 17.85 3.35 -11.15
C ALA A 59 16.59 3.21 -10.28
N ALA A 60 15.48 3.84 -10.67
CA ALA A 60 14.22 3.72 -9.93
C ALA A 60 13.68 2.28 -9.90
N LEU A 61 13.80 1.53 -11.01
CA LEU A 61 13.42 0.12 -11.06
C LEU A 61 14.33 -0.75 -10.19
N ARG A 62 15.64 -0.48 -10.15
CA ARG A 62 16.57 -1.17 -9.23
C ARG A 62 16.24 -0.96 -7.75
N VAL A 63 15.79 0.25 -7.37
CA VAL A 63 15.33 0.51 -5.99
C VAL A 63 14.11 -0.34 -5.63
N LEU A 64 13.19 -0.54 -6.59
CA LEU A 64 12.03 -1.42 -6.40
C LEU A 64 12.42 -2.90 -6.35
N SER A 65 13.47 -3.34 -7.06
CA SER A 65 13.86 -4.76 -7.11
C SER A 65 14.63 -5.20 -5.87
N HIS A 66 15.46 -4.32 -5.31
CA HIS A 66 16.27 -4.60 -4.12
C HIS A 66 16.08 -3.55 -3.03
N PRO A 67 14.87 -3.38 -2.47
CA PRO A 67 14.62 -2.43 -1.41
C PRO A 67 15.26 -2.87 -0.09
N ALA A 68 15.71 -1.90 0.70
CA ALA A 68 16.02 -2.07 2.11
C ALA A 68 14.76 -1.94 2.99
N ILE A 69 13.80 -1.10 2.57
CA ILE A 69 12.48 -0.96 3.18
C ILE A 69 11.41 -1.06 2.09
N GLN A 70 10.36 -1.82 2.36
CA GLN A 70 9.24 -2.02 1.45
C GLN A 70 7.93 -1.60 2.12
N VAL A 71 7.09 -0.86 1.40
CA VAL A 71 5.77 -0.40 1.85
C VAL A 71 4.73 -0.93 0.87
N GLU A 72 4.07 -2.02 1.23
CA GLU A 72 3.08 -2.70 0.38
C GLU A 72 1.69 -2.22 0.76
N VAL A 73 0.97 -1.64 -0.21
CA VAL A 73 -0.43 -1.26 -0.04
C VAL A 73 -1.31 -2.15 -0.91
N LEU A 74 -2.15 -2.92 -0.24
CA LEU A 74 -3.21 -3.69 -0.88
C LEU A 74 -4.55 -3.30 -0.27
N GLY A 75 -5.52 -2.99 -1.11
CA GLY A 75 -6.88 -2.78 -0.68
C GLY A 75 -7.84 -2.79 -1.85
N GLU A 76 -9.05 -2.33 -1.56
CA GLU A 76 -10.12 -2.18 -2.52
C GLU A 76 -10.93 -0.92 -2.18
N HIS A 77 -11.56 -0.34 -3.20
CA HIS A 77 -12.37 0.87 -3.06
C HIS A 77 -13.48 0.89 -4.11
N GLY A 78 -14.61 1.50 -3.74
CA GLY A 78 -15.82 1.56 -4.55
C GLY A 78 -16.98 0.84 -3.86
N PRO A 79 -18.23 1.15 -4.25
CA PRO A 79 -19.40 0.50 -3.70
C PRO A 79 -19.47 -0.96 -4.12
N PRO A 80 -20.27 -1.80 -3.42
CA PRO A 80 -20.52 -3.18 -3.82
C PRO A 80 -20.92 -3.29 -5.29
N GLY A 81 -20.23 -4.17 -6.04
CA GLY A 81 -20.45 -4.37 -7.48
C GLY A 81 -19.61 -3.47 -8.40
N GLN A 82 -18.91 -2.46 -7.87
CA GLN A 82 -17.96 -1.61 -8.63
C GLN A 82 -16.61 -1.49 -7.92
N VAL A 83 -16.23 -2.55 -7.20
CA VAL A 83 -15.02 -2.60 -6.38
C VAL A 83 -13.78 -2.61 -7.27
N GLN A 84 -12.88 -1.65 -7.04
CA GLN A 84 -11.61 -1.52 -7.74
C GLN A 84 -10.44 -1.80 -6.79
N PRO A 85 -9.42 -2.57 -7.23
CA PRO A 85 -8.26 -2.84 -6.41
C PRO A 85 -7.37 -1.60 -6.24
N VAL A 86 -6.81 -1.43 -5.05
CA VAL A 86 -5.80 -0.44 -4.70
C VAL A 86 -4.46 -1.15 -4.54
N ARG A 87 -3.47 -0.79 -5.36
CA ARG A 87 -2.14 -1.40 -5.39
C ARG A 87 -1.06 -0.34 -5.43
N VAL A 88 -0.28 -0.25 -4.36
CA VAL A 88 0.86 0.66 -4.27
C VAL A 88 2.05 -0.08 -3.68
N LEU A 89 3.22 0.12 -4.26
CA LEU A 89 4.49 -0.36 -3.75
C LEU A 89 5.40 0.84 -3.49
N GLY A 90 5.74 1.08 -2.23
CA GLY A 90 6.84 1.95 -1.84
C GLY A 90 8.11 1.15 -1.61
N ALA A 91 9.24 1.70 -2.00
CA ALA A 91 10.56 1.12 -1.78
C ALA A 91 11.54 2.20 -1.32
N VAL A 92 12.49 1.82 -0.46
CA VAL A 92 13.60 2.66 -0.01
C VAL A 92 14.90 1.92 -0.19
N ALA A 93 15.89 2.60 -0.78
CA ALA A 93 17.29 2.18 -0.79
C ALA A 93 18.17 3.39 -0.51
N GLY A 94 18.85 3.40 0.64
CA GLY A 94 19.60 4.57 1.12
C GLY A 94 18.70 5.81 1.25
N GLN A 95 19.05 6.89 0.55
CA GLN A 95 18.31 8.16 0.55
C GLN A 95 17.32 8.32 -0.61
N VAL A 96 17.13 7.27 -1.42
CA VAL A 96 16.22 7.28 -2.56
C VAL A 96 14.99 6.45 -2.23
N THR A 97 13.82 6.99 -2.56
CA THR A 97 12.56 6.25 -2.49
C THR A 97 11.88 6.20 -3.84
N VAL A 98 11.22 5.09 -4.11
CA VAL A 98 10.37 4.93 -5.29
C VAL A 98 8.99 4.48 -4.85
N VAL A 99 7.95 5.12 -5.37
CA VAL A 99 6.57 4.68 -5.23
C VAL A 99 6.03 4.28 -6.59
N ALA A 100 5.59 3.04 -6.73
CA ALA A 100 4.86 2.52 -7.86
C ALA A 100 3.38 2.38 -7.51
N ALA A 101 2.51 3.16 -8.15
CA ALA A 101 1.07 3.11 -7.96
C ALA A 101 0.39 2.57 -9.22
N GLN A 102 -0.29 1.44 -9.11
CA GLN A 102 -0.95 0.80 -10.25
C GLN A 102 -2.43 1.16 -10.30
N ARG A 103 -2.90 1.59 -11.46
CA ARG A 103 -4.34 1.77 -11.70
C ARG A 103 -5.05 0.42 -11.75
N ALA A 104 -6.32 0.40 -11.36
CA ALA A 104 -7.18 -0.74 -11.68
C ALA A 104 -7.22 -0.94 -13.20
N GLY A 105 -7.13 -2.19 -13.65
CA GLY A 105 -7.33 -2.52 -15.06
C GLY A 105 -8.71 -3.16 -15.28
N ALA A 106 -8.88 -3.82 -16.43
CA ALA A 106 -10.17 -4.34 -16.85
C ALA A 106 -10.72 -5.45 -15.96
N THR A 107 -9.85 -6.22 -15.32
CA THR A 107 -10.22 -7.29 -14.37
C THR A 107 -9.42 -7.14 -13.07
N PRO A 108 -9.90 -7.68 -11.94
CA PRO A 108 -9.20 -7.55 -10.67
C PRO A 108 -7.75 -8.03 -10.71
N ASP A 109 -7.43 -9.06 -11.48
CA ASP A 109 -6.10 -9.67 -11.61
C ASP A 109 -5.20 -9.03 -12.69
N ARG A 110 -5.73 -8.09 -13.49
CA ARG A 110 -4.99 -7.33 -14.51
C ARG A 110 -4.98 -5.87 -14.14
N GLY A 111 -3.87 -5.39 -13.58
CA GLY A 111 -3.71 -3.96 -13.31
C GLY A 111 -3.43 -3.16 -14.60
N GLY A 112 -3.83 -1.90 -14.59
CA GLY A 112 -3.53 -0.94 -15.67
C GLY A 112 -2.16 -0.30 -15.49
N ASP A 113 -2.05 0.95 -15.96
CA ASP A 113 -0.81 1.71 -15.94
C ASP A 113 -0.16 1.81 -14.55
N VAL A 114 1.16 1.69 -14.52
CA VAL A 114 2.00 1.85 -13.33
C VAL A 114 2.63 3.25 -13.35
N ARG A 115 2.31 4.05 -12.33
CA ARG A 115 2.89 5.37 -12.13
C ARG A 115 4.05 5.27 -11.15
N LEU A 116 5.24 5.71 -11.56
CA LEU A 116 6.44 5.72 -10.75
C LEU A 116 6.75 7.14 -10.26
N PHE A 117 7.10 7.26 -8.99
CA PHE A 117 7.47 8.53 -8.36
C PHE A 117 8.77 8.34 -7.58
N VAL A 118 9.80 9.11 -7.93
CA VAL A 118 11.06 9.16 -7.16
C VAL A 118 10.98 10.30 -6.14
N GLY A 119 11.51 10.05 -4.94
CA GLY A 119 11.57 11.00 -3.85
C GLY A 119 12.61 10.62 -2.80
N THR A 120 12.43 11.15 -1.60
CA THR A 120 13.28 10.89 -0.43
C THR A 120 12.47 10.26 0.70
N PRO A 121 13.12 9.60 1.68
CA PRO A 121 12.43 8.92 2.78
C PRO A 121 11.45 9.84 3.54
N LYS A 122 11.83 11.11 3.70
CA LYS A 122 11.00 12.15 4.35
C LYS A 122 9.61 12.32 3.73
N VAL A 123 9.46 12.12 2.42
CA VAL A 123 8.20 12.32 1.69
C VAL A 123 7.48 11.01 1.35
N LEU A 124 8.05 9.85 1.68
CA LEU A 124 7.51 8.55 1.30
C LEU A 124 6.08 8.33 1.79
N ALA A 125 5.83 8.55 3.09
CA ALA A 125 4.52 8.36 3.68
C ALA A 125 3.44 9.22 2.99
N ALA A 126 3.75 10.49 2.75
CA ALA A 126 2.85 11.41 2.06
C ALA A 126 2.62 10.98 0.61
N ARG A 127 3.68 10.52 -0.08
CA ARG A 127 3.56 10.03 -1.46
C ARG A 127 2.69 8.78 -1.56
N VAL A 128 2.89 7.79 -0.67
CA VAL A 128 2.09 6.56 -0.62
C VAL A 128 0.62 6.89 -0.39
N VAL A 129 0.30 7.79 0.55
CA VAL A 129 -1.09 8.18 0.82
C VAL A 129 -1.70 8.99 -0.34
N SER A 130 -0.91 9.85 -1.01
CA SER A 130 -1.40 10.72 -2.10
C SER A 130 -1.89 9.97 -3.34
N VAL A 131 -1.53 8.68 -3.48
CA VAL A 131 -1.94 7.85 -4.62
C VAL A 131 -3.08 6.88 -4.28
N LEU A 132 -3.56 6.89 -3.04
CA LEU A 132 -4.75 6.16 -2.62
C LEU A 132 -6.01 6.89 -3.12
N PRO A 133 -7.15 6.19 -3.24
CA PRO A 133 -8.44 6.84 -3.48
C PRO A 133 -8.70 7.95 -2.45
N GLU A 134 -9.17 9.09 -2.92
CA GLU A 134 -9.54 10.21 -2.06
C GLU A 134 -10.77 9.85 -1.21
N ASN A 135 -10.78 10.29 0.04
CA ASN A 135 -11.93 10.15 0.93
C ASN A 135 -11.86 11.20 2.03
N SER A 136 -13.01 11.69 2.47
CA SER A 136 -13.12 12.60 3.61
C SER A 136 -12.76 11.86 4.90
N PRO A 137 -12.22 12.55 5.92
CA PRO A 137 -12.10 11.97 7.25
C PRO A 137 -13.48 11.57 7.78
N GLY A 138 -13.57 10.46 8.50
CA GLY A 138 -14.79 10.11 9.23
C GLY A 138 -15.16 11.15 10.29
N THR A 139 -16.43 11.20 10.66
CA THR A 139 -17.00 12.22 11.56
C THR A 139 -16.97 11.82 13.04
N GLY A 140 -16.76 10.54 13.34
CA GLY A 140 -16.69 10.01 14.70
C GLY A 140 -15.41 10.40 15.45
N PRO A 141 -15.39 10.28 16.78
CA PRO A 141 -14.18 10.54 17.55
C PRO A 141 -13.14 9.43 17.37
N ARG A 142 -11.90 9.71 17.81
CA ARG A 142 -10.89 8.64 18.03
C ARG A 142 -11.40 7.63 19.06
N HIS A 143 -11.17 6.36 18.78
CA HIS A 143 -11.42 5.26 19.71
C HIS A 143 -10.12 4.46 19.97
N THR A 144 -9.91 4.07 21.23
CA THR A 144 -8.83 3.17 21.65
C THR A 144 -9.39 2.19 22.68
N ALA A 145 -9.16 0.89 22.49
CA ALA A 145 -9.52 -0.13 23.48
C ALA A 145 -8.64 -1.40 23.35
N PRO A 146 -8.52 -2.22 24.42
CA PRO A 146 -7.78 -3.47 24.38
C PRO A 146 -8.27 -4.42 23.28
N LEU A 147 -7.34 -5.12 22.62
CA LEU A 147 -7.64 -5.98 21.48
C LEU A 147 -8.62 -7.11 21.81
N ASP A 148 -8.44 -7.77 22.95
CA ASP A 148 -9.33 -8.81 23.46
C ASP A 148 -10.77 -8.30 23.59
N ARG A 149 -10.94 -7.08 24.13
CA ARG A 149 -12.23 -6.41 24.28
C ARG A 149 -12.86 -6.02 22.97
N VAL A 150 -12.10 -5.69 21.93
CA VAL A 150 -12.67 -5.37 20.60
C VAL A 150 -13.07 -6.65 19.85
N ARG A 151 -12.33 -7.75 20.03
CA ARG A 151 -12.61 -9.05 19.42
C ARG A 151 -13.76 -9.83 20.06
N GLU A 152 -14.04 -9.58 21.34
CA GLU A 152 -15.14 -10.19 22.09
C GLU A 152 -16.46 -10.13 21.31
N ASP A 153 -17.06 -11.30 21.04
CA ASP A 153 -18.34 -11.37 20.32
C ASP A 153 -19.42 -10.72 21.19
N SER A 154 -20.21 -9.85 20.57
CA SER A 154 -21.33 -9.21 21.26
C SER A 154 -22.36 -10.23 21.78
N ARG A 155 -22.39 -11.46 21.24
CA ARG A 155 -23.26 -12.56 21.70
C ARG A 155 -22.82 -13.19 23.02
N ASP A 156 -21.55 -13.03 23.41
CA ASP A 156 -21.01 -13.58 24.65
C ASP A 156 -21.24 -12.63 25.86
N LEU A 157 -21.81 -11.44 25.60
CA LEU A 157 -22.09 -10.45 26.63
C LEU A 157 -23.49 -10.67 27.22
N VAL A 158 -23.55 -11.26 28.41
CA VAL A 158 -24.79 -11.54 29.17
C VAL A 158 -25.40 -10.27 29.80
N THR A 159 -24.65 -9.18 29.89
CA THR A 159 -25.08 -7.93 30.55
C THR A 159 -24.79 -6.69 29.71
N VAL A 160 -25.80 -5.84 29.49
CA VAL A 160 -25.62 -4.49 28.94
C VAL A 160 -25.21 -3.55 30.09
N PRO A 161 -24.11 -2.79 29.97
CA PRO A 161 -23.70 -1.85 31.01
C PRO A 161 -24.75 -0.74 31.23
N VAL A 162 -25.03 -0.42 32.49
CA VAL A 162 -26.00 0.62 32.90
C VAL A 162 -25.59 2.03 32.42
N ALA A 163 -24.30 2.26 32.14
CA ALA A 163 -23.75 3.54 31.68
C ALA A 163 -23.76 3.75 30.14
N GLY A 164 -24.48 2.92 29.39
CA GLY A 164 -24.52 2.97 27.93
C GLY A 164 -23.37 2.20 27.25
N PRO A 165 -23.25 2.29 25.91
CA PRO A 165 -22.30 1.47 25.15
C PRO A 165 -20.84 1.76 25.51
N THR A 166 -20.07 0.72 25.83
CA THR A 166 -18.62 0.83 26.06
C THR A 166 -17.89 1.31 24.80
N ILE A 167 -16.65 1.80 24.95
CA ILE A 167 -15.80 2.18 23.80
C ILE A 167 -15.64 0.99 22.84
N SER A 168 -15.36 -0.21 23.36
CA SER A 168 -15.26 -1.42 22.54
C SER A 168 -16.57 -1.76 21.81
N ALA A 169 -17.74 -1.53 22.41
CA ALA A 169 -19.03 -1.70 21.74
C ALA A 169 -19.23 -0.69 20.59
N ARG A 170 -18.83 0.57 20.78
CA ARG A 170 -18.84 1.60 19.73
C ARG A 170 -17.90 1.24 18.58
N MET A 171 -16.68 0.78 18.90
CA MET A 171 -15.71 0.31 17.90
C MET A 171 -16.25 -0.88 17.11
N ARG A 172 -16.81 -1.90 17.77
CA ARG A 172 -17.45 -3.03 17.08
C ARG A 172 -18.58 -2.59 16.15
N ARG A 173 -19.40 -1.61 16.57
CA ARG A 173 -20.47 -1.04 15.74
C ARG A 173 -19.90 -0.31 14.51
N LEU A 174 -18.85 0.49 14.67
CA LEU A 174 -18.16 1.18 13.57
C LEU A 174 -17.56 0.17 12.58
N LEU A 175 -16.86 -0.85 13.10
CA LEU A 175 -16.27 -1.91 12.28
C LEU A 175 -17.32 -2.75 11.54
N ARG A 176 -18.58 -2.79 11.99
CA ARG A 176 -19.67 -3.50 11.28
C ARG A 176 -20.40 -2.64 10.24
N GLN A 177 -20.10 -1.35 10.13
CA GLN A 177 -20.75 -0.50 9.13
C GLN A 177 -20.39 -0.97 7.70
N PRO A 178 -21.29 -0.77 6.73
CA PRO A 178 -20.96 -0.91 5.31
C PRO A 178 -19.75 -0.05 4.93
N ARG A 179 -18.95 -0.54 3.98
CA ARG A 179 -17.69 0.08 3.59
C ARG A 179 -17.63 0.26 2.08
N ASP A 180 -17.12 1.41 1.66
CA ASP A 180 -16.75 1.70 0.27
C ASP A 180 -15.26 1.54 0.03
N GLY A 181 -14.52 1.04 1.03
CA GLY A 181 -13.10 0.76 0.88
C GLY A 181 -12.50 0.15 2.13
N ILE A 182 -11.49 -0.67 1.91
CA ILE A 182 -10.70 -1.30 2.96
C ILE A 182 -9.33 -1.64 2.41
N GLY A 183 -8.31 -1.55 3.24
CA GLY A 183 -7.03 -2.13 2.89
C GLY A 183 -6.02 -2.07 4.02
N GLN A 184 -4.82 -2.48 3.69
CA GLN A 184 -3.69 -2.53 4.59
C GLN A 184 -2.43 -1.98 3.94
N ILE A 185 -1.61 -1.37 4.78
CA ILE A 185 -0.25 -0.91 4.47
C ILE A 185 0.68 -1.73 5.34
N VAL A 186 1.46 -2.60 4.73
CA VAL A 186 2.49 -3.40 5.39
C VAL A 186 3.82 -2.70 5.18
N VAL A 187 4.52 -2.40 6.27
CA VAL A 187 5.89 -1.88 6.22
C VAL A 187 6.83 -3.02 6.61
N SER A 188 7.73 -3.36 5.72
CA SER A 188 8.73 -4.42 5.88
C SER A 188 10.13 -3.83 5.75
N ALA A 189 11.10 -4.44 6.44
CA ALA A 189 12.50 -4.06 6.34
C ALA A 189 13.37 -5.29 6.10
N ARG A 190 14.44 -5.09 5.33
CA ARG A 190 15.49 -6.08 5.08
C ARG A 190 16.36 -6.22 6.34
N ARG A 191 16.62 -7.45 6.73
CA ARG A 191 17.50 -7.82 7.84
C ARG A 191 18.90 -8.12 7.33
N ALA A 192 19.85 -8.28 8.26
CA ALA A 192 21.23 -8.63 7.95
C ALA A 192 21.37 -9.98 7.22
N ASP A 193 20.43 -10.90 7.38
CA ASP A 193 20.36 -12.18 6.66
C ASP A 193 19.75 -12.05 5.25
N GLU A 194 19.67 -10.83 4.72
CA GLU A 194 19.06 -10.46 3.43
C GLU A 194 17.55 -10.73 3.32
N THR A 195 16.89 -11.12 4.41
CA THR A 195 15.46 -11.41 4.36
C THR A 195 14.61 -10.18 4.63
N MET A 196 13.56 -10.01 3.83
CA MET A 196 12.54 -8.98 4.05
C MET A 196 11.53 -9.47 5.11
N ARG A 197 11.30 -8.69 6.17
CA ARG A 197 10.40 -9.04 7.28
C ARG A 197 9.42 -7.91 7.60
N PRO A 198 8.12 -8.21 7.76
CA PRO A 198 7.14 -7.23 8.22
C PRO A 198 7.50 -6.66 9.60
N LEU A 199 7.42 -5.33 9.73
CA LEU A 199 7.62 -4.59 10.97
C LEU A 199 6.31 -4.06 11.56
N GLY A 200 5.36 -3.73 10.69
CA GLY A 200 4.06 -3.26 11.16
C GLY A 200 3.05 -3.13 10.05
N VAL A 201 1.79 -3.12 10.46
CA VAL A 201 0.63 -3.01 9.59
C VAL A 201 -0.22 -1.83 10.04
N LEU A 202 -0.66 -1.02 9.08
CA LEU A 202 -1.65 0.03 9.25
C LEU A 202 -2.81 -0.25 8.30
N CYS A 203 -4.00 -0.50 8.81
CA CYS A 203 -5.18 -0.69 7.99
C CYS A 203 -5.95 0.61 7.84
N TRP A 204 -6.79 0.69 6.82
CA TRP A 204 -7.83 1.71 6.73
C TRP A 204 -9.17 1.08 6.35
N ILE A 205 -10.24 1.77 6.74
CA ILE A 205 -11.60 1.51 6.29
C ILE A 205 -12.22 2.83 5.86
N ASP A 206 -13.00 2.78 4.79
CA ASP A 206 -13.81 3.87 4.29
C ASP A 206 -15.27 3.51 4.59
N VAL A 207 -15.84 4.10 5.63
CA VAL A 207 -17.21 3.82 6.07
C VAL A 207 -18.18 4.55 5.16
N ALA A 208 -19.10 3.80 4.55
CA ALA A 208 -20.05 4.34 3.59
C ALA A 208 -20.91 5.43 4.22
N GLY A 209 -20.93 6.62 3.61
CA GLY A 209 -21.66 7.79 4.11
C GLY A 209 -21.05 8.52 5.31
N ASP A 210 -19.84 8.15 5.76
CA ASP A 210 -19.17 8.79 6.90
C ASP A 210 -17.75 9.26 6.54
N GLY A 211 -16.87 8.35 6.13
CA GLY A 211 -15.51 8.69 5.71
C GLY A 211 -14.44 7.68 6.15
N ARG A 212 -13.18 8.09 6.01
CA ARG A 212 -11.99 7.27 6.23
C ARG A 212 -11.55 7.26 7.68
N TYR A 213 -11.22 6.06 8.16
CA TYR A 213 -10.57 5.79 9.42
C TYR A 213 -9.33 4.92 9.21
N THR A 214 -8.24 5.22 9.91
CA THR A 214 -7.15 4.25 10.11
C THR A 214 -7.49 3.32 11.26
N VAL A 215 -7.12 2.05 11.10
CA VAL A 215 -7.22 1.01 12.13
C VAL A 215 -5.83 0.45 12.38
N ARG A 216 -5.34 0.57 13.61
CA ARG A 216 -4.06 0.01 14.03
C ARG A 216 -4.28 -0.97 15.17
N THR A 217 -3.82 -2.20 14.98
CA THR A 217 -3.98 -3.28 15.94
C THR A 217 -2.65 -3.67 16.56
N ARG A 218 -2.51 -3.50 17.87
CA ARG A 218 -1.40 -4.00 18.71
C ARG A 218 -2.00 -4.64 19.97
N ALA A 219 -1.45 -4.37 21.15
CA ALA A 219 -2.10 -4.67 22.42
C ALA A 219 -3.45 -3.93 22.55
N GLU A 220 -3.47 -2.68 22.08
CA GLU A 220 -4.67 -1.86 21.90
C GLU A 220 -5.04 -1.80 20.41
N VAL A 221 -6.33 -1.61 20.13
CA VAL A 221 -6.84 -1.22 18.81
C VAL A 221 -7.11 0.28 18.84
N ASP A 222 -6.47 1.01 17.94
CA ASP A 222 -6.76 2.43 17.67
C ASP A 222 -7.59 2.55 16.39
N ILE A 223 -8.72 3.25 16.44
CA ILE A 223 -9.49 3.67 15.26
C ILE A 223 -9.54 5.20 15.26
N VAL A 224 -9.02 5.82 14.21
CA VAL A 224 -8.84 7.28 14.13
C VAL A 224 -9.38 7.79 12.80
N PRO A 225 -10.28 8.78 12.76
CA PRO A 225 -10.67 9.44 11.51
C PRO A 225 -9.47 10.17 10.93
N VAL A 226 -9.23 10.07 9.62
CA VAL A 226 -8.05 10.68 9.00
C VAL A 226 -8.34 11.34 7.67
N ASN A 227 -7.79 12.53 7.48
CA ASN A 227 -7.54 13.09 6.16
C ASN A 227 -6.20 12.56 5.62
N ALA A 228 -5.81 12.96 4.40
CA ALA A 228 -4.57 12.49 3.79
C ALA A 228 -3.31 12.83 4.63
N GLU A 229 -3.25 14.02 5.22
CA GLU A 229 -2.12 14.45 6.04
C GLU A 229 -2.00 13.63 7.34
N ALA A 230 -3.10 13.46 8.05
CA ALA A 230 -3.18 12.67 9.28
C ALA A 230 -2.89 11.18 9.00
N PHE A 231 -3.35 10.65 7.87
CA PHE A 231 -3.03 9.28 7.46
C PHE A 231 -1.52 9.13 7.21
N ALA A 232 -0.89 10.06 6.48
CA ALA A 232 0.56 10.06 6.32
C ALA A 232 1.30 10.22 7.66
N ALA A 233 0.74 10.98 8.61
CA ALA A 233 1.25 11.07 9.99
C ALA A 233 1.20 9.74 10.75
N GLN A 234 0.16 8.92 10.55
CA GLN A 234 0.07 7.58 11.15
C GLN A 234 1.06 6.58 10.54
N LEU A 235 1.38 6.72 9.25
CA LEU A 235 2.32 5.82 8.54
C LEU A 235 3.79 6.16 8.84
N ARG A 236 4.13 7.44 9.02
CA ARG A 236 5.51 7.92 9.27
C ARG A 236 6.27 7.14 10.38
N PRO A 237 5.69 6.89 11.56
CA PRO A 237 6.37 6.13 12.61
C PRO A 237 6.76 4.69 12.23
N LEU A 238 5.98 4.03 11.36
CA LEU A 238 6.28 2.67 10.90
C LEU A 238 7.49 2.69 9.96
N ILE A 239 7.53 3.64 9.03
CA ILE A 239 8.67 3.84 8.12
C ILE A 239 9.91 4.23 8.91
N ALA A 240 9.81 5.17 9.86
CA ALA A 240 10.95 5.58 10.68
C ALA A 240 11.50 4.44 11.56
N ALA A 241 10.65 3.50 12.00
CA ALA A 241 11.11 2.31 12.70
C ALA A 241 11.88 1.36 11.77
N ALA A 242 11.45 1.22 10.53
CA ALA A 242 12.17 0.47 9.50
C ALA A 242 13.52 1.11 9.15
N GLU A 243 13.59 2.44 9.04
CA GLU A 243 14.83 3.18 8.80
C GLU A 243 15.86 2.97 9.92
N ARG A 244 15.44 3.07 11.18
CA ARG A 244 16.33 2.81 12.33
C ARG A 244 16.89 1.40 12.29
N LEU A 245 16.04 0.42 12.00
CA LEU A 245 16.46 -0.97 11.93
C LEU A 245 17.48 -1.23 10.82
N VAL A 246 17.27 -0.65 9.64
CA VAL A 246 18.21 -0.81 8.51
C VAL A 246 19.53 -0.06 8.76
N ALA A 247 19.51 1.00 9.57
CA ALA A 247 20.68 1.78 9.93
C ALA A 247 21.52 1.18 11.07
N GLU A 248 20.98 0.22 11.83
CA GLU A 248 21.74 -0.45 12.89
C GLU A 248 22.92 -1.24 12.27
N PRO A 249 24.17 -0.96 12.68
CA PRO A 249 25.31 -1.73 12.22
C PRO A 249 25.14 -3.18 12.68
N VAL A 250 25.49 -4.11 11.81
CA VAL A 250 25.58 -5.53 12.17
C VAL A 250 26.76 -5.65 13.14
N ASP A 251 26.51 -5.69 14.44
CA ASP A 251 27.53 -6.00 15.43
C ASP A 251 28.07 -7.41 15.12
N TRP A 252 29.35 -7.49 14.81
CA TRP A 252 30.12 -8.71 14.51
C TRP A 252 30.92 -9.16 15.73
#